data_AF-A0A136A2K7-F1
#
_entry.id   AF-A0A136A2K7-F1
#
_cell.length_a   1.000
_cell.length_b   1.000
_cell.length_c   1.000
_cell.angle_alpha   90.00
_cell.angle_beta   90.00
_cell.angle_gamma   90.00
#
_symmetry.space_group_name_H-M   'P 1'
#
loop_
_entity.id
_entity.type
_entity.pdbx_description
1 polymer ?
#
loop_
_entity_poly.entity_id
_entity_poly.type
_entity_poly.pdbx_seq_one_letter_code
_entity_poly.pdbx_strand_id
1 'polypeptide(L)'
;MMLKNLMVFVALAFGAVGVQAEQAVTNKTEKSSSLIGKFDTAKDLFLAQFDSKTDVDDIHTIAAVATMLRHPAFAQVNYHAVAGAYGIQDGLYVPAPELFAAAFGDKWSNAHVAKDKALEEVVALVQQTLKKGGDIWIAEAGQSDFSAAMVSEIQQTLPKIDSKSRIHIVQHSEWNQDSATPADLAFVKQYTDYYKIPDGNATGNGTPGFRTEDATLWSRPLADKSVAQLWQVAKAIGEKYNGVEGRYDNKAVAVGGLDFSDTVEMCWIFGYNDIVDVSGFFDVFVHE
;
A
#
# COMPACT_ATOMS: atom_id res chain seq x y z
N MET A 1 -46.61 70.70 -31.77
CA MET A 1 -46.94 70.67 -33.20
C MET A 1 -46.17 69.52 -33.85
N MET A 2 -46.78 68.34 -33.94
CA MET A 2 -46.68 67.35 -35.02
C MET A 2 -47.21 66.00 -34.51
N LEU A 3 -48.48 65.77 -34.86
CA LEU A 3 -49.07 64.45 -35.02
C LEU A 3 -48.41 63.74 -36.22
N LYS A 4 -48.42 62.39 -36.16
CA LYS A 4 -48.64 61.39 -37.23
C LYS A 4 -47.82 60.13 -36.85
N ASN A 5 -48.30 58.90 -36.90
CA ASN A 5 -49.54 58.35 -37.42
C ASN A 5 -49.83 57.01 -36.73
N LEU A 6 -51.12 56.74 -36.63
CA LEU A 6 -51.80 55.50 -36.29
C LEU A 6 -51.47 54.39 -37.29
N MET A 7 -51.23 53.17 -36.81
CA MET A 7 -51.69 51.97 -37.54
C MET A 7 -52.08 50.88 -36.54
N VAL A 8 -53.38 50.62 -36.53
CA VAL A 8 -54.05 49.52 -35.83
C VAL A 8 -53.98 48.28 -36.72
N PHE A 9 -53.64 47.13 -36.15
CA PHE A 9 -54.21 45.85 -36.59
C PHE A 9 -54.51 44.97 -35.38
N VAL A 10 -55.73 44.45 -35.40
CA VAL A 10 -56.37 43.54 -34.44
C VAL A 10 -56.25 42.11 -34.95
N ALA A 11 -55.94 41.15 -34.07
CA ALA A 11 -56.50 39.78 -33.97
C ALA A 11 -55.58 38.91 -33.07
N LEU A 12 -55.97 38.52 -31.85
CA LEU A 12 -56.90 37.45 -31.41
C LEU A 12 -56.26 36.05 -31.25
N ALA A 13 -56.32 35.58 -30.00
CA ALA A 13 -56.32 34.19 -29.51
C ALA A 13 -54.97 33.42 -29.61
N PHE A 14 -54.52 32.61 -28.65
CA PHE A 14 -55.22 31.60 -27.86
C PHE A 14 -54.51 31.36 -26.51
N GLY A 15 -55.27 30.94 -25.49
CA GLY A 15 -54.76 30.59 -24.17
C GLY A 15 -53.86 29.34 -24.15
N ALA A 16 -52.91 29.33 -23.22
CA ALA A 16 -52.29 28.13 -22.70
C ALA A 16 -52.10 28.32 -21.18
N VAL A 17 -52.77 27.46 -20.42
CA VAL A 17 -52.62 27.32 -18.97
C VAL A 17 -51.22 26.76 -18.72
N GLY A 18 -50.33 27.59 -18.17
CA GLY A 18 -49.01 27.17 -17.74
C GLY A 18 -49.09 26.42 -16.42
N VAL A 19 -48.90 25.10 -16.47
CA VAL A 19 -48.57 24.29 -15.30
C VAL A 19 -47.09 24.58 -14.97
N GLN A 20 -46.83 25.25 -13.86
CA GLN A 20 -45.49 25.37 -13.30
C GLN A 20 -45.10 24.01 -12.71
N ALA A 21 -44.18 23.32 -13.37
CA ALA A 21 -43.49 22.18 -12.79
C ALA A 21 -42.36 22.71 -11.90
N GLU A 22 -42.52 22.52 -10.59
CA GLU A 22 -41.53 22.83 -9.57
C GLU A 22 -40.39 21.80 -9.69
N GLN A 23 -39.22 22.24 -10.17
CA GLN A 23 -38.02 21.40 -10.21
C GLN A 23 -37.45 21.30 -8.79
N ALA A 24 -37.66 20.14 -8.16
CA ALA A 24 -36.92 19.76 -6.97
C ALA A 24 -35.44 19.54 -7.34
N VAL A 25 -34.60 20.53 -7.02
CA VAL A 25 -33.14 20.38 -7.05
C VAL A 25 -32.74 19.51 -5.86
N THR A 26 -32.58 18.21 -6.10
CA THR A 26 -31.91 17.33 -5.15
C THR A 26 -30.41 17.64 -5.18
N ASN A 27 -29.93 18.41 -4.19
CA ASN A 27 -28.51 18.47 -3.86
C ASN A 27 -28.06 17.10 -3.35
N LYS A 28 -27.69 16.20 -4.27
CA LYS A 28 -26.78 15.10 -3.94
C LYS A 28 -25.41 15.74 -3.76
N THR A 29 -25.03 16.03 -2.53
CA THR A 29 -23.61 16.09 -2.16
C THR A 29 -23.00 14.76 -2.55
N GLU A 30 -22.30 14.73 -3.68
CA GLU A 30 -21.41 13.62 -4.01
C GLU A 30 -20.35 13.55 -2.93
N LYS A 31 -20.52 12.59 -2.03
CA LYS A 31 -19.49 12.21 -1.08
C LYS A 31 -18.37 11.63 -1.94
N SER A 32 -17.31 12.41 -2.16
CA SER A 32 -16.04 11.91 -2.70
C SER A 32 -15.75 10.56 -2.05
N SER A 33 -15.63 9.51 -2.85
CA SER A 33 -15.31 8.18 -2.33
C SER A 33 -13.98 8.25 -1.58
N SER A 34 -13.93 7.76 -0.34
CA SER A 34 -12.70 7.62 0.44
C SER A 34 -11.92 6.35 0.05
N LEU A 35 -12.39 5.58 -0.92
CA LEU A 35 -11.75 4.35 -1.36
C LEU A 35 -10.59 4.59 -2.33
N ILE A 36 -9.46 3.94 -2.05
CA ILE A 36 -8.35 3.75 -2.99
C ILE A 36 -8.23 2.24 -3.20
N GLY A 37 -8.65 1.77 -4.38
CA GLY A 37 -8.79 0.34 -4.62
C GLY A 37 -9.78 -0.29 -3.64
N LYS A 38 -9.27 -1.13 -2.74
CA LYS A 38 -10.06 -1.81 -1.70
C LYS A 38 -10.01 -1.12 -0.35
N PHE A 39 -9.10 -0.15 -0.18
CA PHE A 39 -8.81 0.48 1.09
C PHE A 39 -9.67 1.73 1.35
N ASP A 40 -10.34 1.82 2.50
CA ASP A 40 -11.08 3.01 2.92
C ASP A 40 -10.22 3.95 3.78
N THR A 41 -9.73 5.02 3.14
CA THR A 41 -8.86 6.03 3.78
C THR A 41 -9.50 6.73 4.98
N ALA A 42 -10.83 6.70 5.12
CA ALA A 42 -11.50 7.35 6.23
C ALA A 42 -11.42 6.55 7.55
N LYS A 43 -11.14 5.25 7.49
CA LYS A 43 -11.29 4.37 8.66
C LYS A 43 -10.29 3.23 8.75
N ASP A 44 -9.74 2.76 7.63
CA ASP A 44 -8.89 1.56 7.60
C ASP A 44 -7.45 1.87 8.06
N LEU A 45 -6.72 0.82 8.42
CA LEU A 45 -5.29 0.86 8.72
C LEU A 45 -4.53 -0.01 7.75
N PHE A 46 -3.50 0.55 7.12
CA PHE A 46 -2.53 -0.18 6.31
C PHE A 46 -1.31 -0.56 7.15
N LEU A 47 -0.97 -1.84 7.20
CA LEU A 47 0.25 -2.35 7.80
C LEU A 47 1.20 -2.80 6.71
N ALA A 48 2.33 -2.11 6.59
CA ALA A 48 3.42 -2.51 5.71
C ALA A 48 4.45 -3.30 6.54
N GLN A 49 4.37 -4.62 6.47
CA GLN A 49 5.36 -5.47 7.11
C GLN A 49 6.49 -5.75 6.12
N PHE A 50 7.69 -5.88 6.64
CA PHE A 50 8.93 -6.09 5.89
C PHE A 50 9.74 -7.12 6.65
N ASP A 51 10.07 -8.24 6.02
CA ASP A 51 10.88 -9.27 6.65
C ASP A 51 12.37 -8.83 6.75
N SER A 52 12.85 -8.10 5.74
CA SER A 52 14.21 -7.65 5.46
C SER A 52 15.26 -8.71 5.78
N LYS A 53 14.95 -9.96 5.42
CA LYS A 53 15.77 -11.13 5.65
C LYS A 53 15.62 -12.09 4.46
N THR A 54 16.65 -12.75 4.00
CA THR A 54 18.03 -12.28 3.97
C THR A 54 18.34 -11.48 2.70
N ASP A 55 17.38 -11.38 1.78
CA ASP A 55 17.44 -10.59 0.54
C ASP A 55 17.37 -9.08 0.86
N VAL A 56 17.86 -8.27 -0.05
CA VAL A 56 17.87 -6.81 0.00
C VAL A 56 16.73 -6.17 -0.81
N ASP A 57 15.93 -6.96 -1.53
CA ASP A 57 14.72 -6.50 -2.23
C ASP A 57 13.82 -5.65 -1.34
N ASP A 58 13.65 -6.08 -0.09
CA ASP A 58 12.82 -5.42 0.91
C ASP A 58 13.31 -3.99 1.24
N ILE A 59 14.60 -3.72 1.05
CA ILE A 59 15.19 -2.38 1.21
C ILE A 59 14.69 -1.44 0.12
N HIS A 60 14.56 -1.91 -1.11
CA HIS A 60 13.92 -1.11 -2.16
C HIS A 60 12.40 -1.10 -2.00
N THR A 61 11.77 -2.17 -1.52
CA THR A 61 10.33 -2.19 -1.21
C THR A 61 9.97 -1.13 -0.17
N ILE A 62 10.75 -0.96 0.90
CA ILE A 62 10.55 0.14 1.86
C ILE A 62 10.54 1.50 1.16
N ALA A 63 11.49 1.74 0.25
CA ALA A 63 11.56 2.97 -0.51
C ALA A 63 10.38 3.15 -1.49
N ALA A 64 9.95 2.08 -2.16
CA ALA A 64 8.82 2.07 -3.08
C ALA A 64 7.49 2.32 -2.37
N VAL A 65 7.22 1.61 -1.27
CA VAL A 65 6.02 1.82 -0.43
C VAL A 65 5.96 3.26 0.09
N ALA A 66 7.07 3.79 0.60
CA ALA A 66 7.10 5.18 1.06
C ALA A 66 6.96 6.19 -0.10
N THR A 67 7.44 5.86 -1.31
CA THR A 67 7.19 6.67 -2.52
C THR A 67 5.71 6.72 -2.85
N MET A 68 5.00 5.58 -2.82
CA MET A 68 3.54 5.54 -3.00
C MET A 68 2.81 6.34 -1.91
N LEU A 69 3.16 6.14 -0.63
CA LEU A 69 2.50 6.83 0.50
C LEU A 69 2.73 8.34 0.52
N ARG A 70 3.82 8.84 -0.08
CA ARG A 70 4.08 10.28 -0.26
C ARG A 70 3.29 10.89 -1.41
N HIS A 71 2.80 10.09 -2.34
CA HIS A 71 2.00 10.58 -3.46
C HIS A 71 0.70 11.23 -2.93
N PRO A 72 0.25 12.39 -3.47
CA PRO A 72 -0.92 13.09 -2.95
C PRO A 72 -2.20 12.27 -2.86
N ALA A 73 -2.36 11.27 -3.74
CA ALA A 73 -3.48 10.34 -3.71
C ALA A 73 -3.57 9.54 -2.40
N PHE A 74 -2.46 9.36 -1.68
CA PHE A 74 -2.35 8.56 -0.45
C PHE A 74 -2.28 9.42 0.81
N ALA A 75 -2.47 10.74 0.71
CA ALA A 75 -2.31 11.66 1.84
C ALA A 75 -3.21 11.35 3.06
N GLN A 76 -4.31 10.62 2.84
CA GLN A 76 -5.25 10.21 3.89
C GLN A 76 -5.07 8.75 4.34
N VAL A 77 -4.11 8.01 3.78
CA VAL A 77 -3.85 6.63 4.21
C VAL A 77 -3.26 6.65 5.61
N ASN A 78 -3.97 6.02 6.54
CA ASN A 78 -3.45 5.72 7.86
C ASN A 78 -2.62 4.44 7.78
N TYR A 79 -1.36 4.49 8.21
CA TYR A 79 -0.44 3.38 8.07
C TYR A 79 0.51 3.25 9.26
N HIS A 80 1.07 2.05 9.42
CA HIS A 80 2.20 1.75 10.29
C HIS A 80 3.07 0.66 9.66
N ALA A 81 4.38 0.82 9.70
CA ALA A 81 5.32 -0.17 9.16
C ALA A 81 5.89 -1.09 10.25
N VAL A 82 6.29 -2.29 9.90
CA VAL A 82 6.94 -3.24 10.82
C VAL A 82 8.20 -3.79 10.17
N ALA A 83 9.34 -3.55 10.81
CA ALA A 83 10.61 -4.11 10.38
C ALA A 83 10.87 -5.46 11.05
N GLY A 84 11.36 -6.45 10.30
CA GLY A 84 11.73 -7.76 10.84
C GLY A 84 10.55 -8.69 11.06
N ALA A 85 9.54 -8.61 10.20
CA ALA A 85 8.39 -9.51 10.20
C ALA A 85 8.70 -10.86 9.50
N TYR A 86 9.85 -11.46 9.79
CA TYR A 86 10.29 -12.71 9.16
C TYR A 86 9.84 -13.96 9.93
N GLY A 87 9.79 -15.07 9.20
CA GLY A 87 9.49 -16.42 9.71
C GLY A 87 10.73 -17.26 9.97
N ILE A 88 10.72 -18.50 9.47
CA ILE A 88 11.77 -19.51 9.75
C ILE A 88 12.92 -19.51 8.74
N GLN A 89 12.94 -18.56 7.81
CA GLN A 89 14.00 -18.47 6.83
C GLN A 89 15.40 -18.29 7.45
N ASP A 90 16.38 -18.87 6.76
CA ASP A 90 17.80 -18.76 7.09
C ASP A 90 18.40 -17.41 6.62
N GLY A 91 19.68 -17.21 6.93
CA GLY A 91 20.42 -16.00 6.55
C GLY A 91 20.34 -14.88 7.59
N LEU A 92 20.87 -13.72 7.23
CA LEU A 92 21.03 -12.58 8.14
C LEU A 92 20.05 -11.47 7.79
N TYR A 93 19.43 -10.90 8.82
CA TYR A 93 18.62 -9.67 8.68
C TYR A 93 19.45 -8.52 8.11
N VAL A 94 18.83 -7.69 7.28
CA VAL A 94 19.39 -6.47 6.70
C VAL A 94 18.94 -5.28 7.54
N PRO A 95 19.80 -4.71 8.40
CA PRO A 95 19.41 -3.59 9.26
C PRO A 95 19.26 -2.31 8.45
N ALA A 96 18.10 -1.65 8.57
CA ALA A 96 17.80 -0.41 7.87
C ALA A 96 17.05 0.65 8.71
N PRO A 97 17.33 0.85 10.02
CA PRO A 97 16.57 1.79 10.85
C PRO A 97 16.57 3.23 10.32
N GLU A 98 17.67 3.68 9.69
CA GLU A 98 17.75 4.98 9.03
C GLU A 98 16.81 5.11 7.84
N LEU A 99 16.57 4.01 7.11
CA LEU A 99 15.64 3.98 5.99
C LEU A 99 14.19 4.00 6.49
N PHE A 100 13.86 3.20 7.52
CA PHE A 100 12.54 3.22 8.15
C PHE A 100 12.20 4.59 8.71
N ALA A 101 13.13 5.24 9.41
CA ALA A 101 12.94 6.59 9.92
C ALA A 101 12.73 7.62 8.79
N ALA A 102 13.51 7.51 7.70
CA ALA A 102 13.31 8.36 6.52
C ALA A 102 11.97 8.10 5.83
N ALA A 103 11.55 6.85 5.71
CA ALA A 103 10.34 6.40 5.03
C ALA A 103 9.07 6.76 5.79
N PHE A 104 9.03 6.48 7.10
CA PHE A 104 7.81 6.43 7.89
C PHE A 104 7.82 7.35 9.12
N GLY A 105 8.93 8.05 9.42
CA GLY A 105 9.07 8.88 10.61
C GLY A 105 8.94 8.04 11.88
N ASP A 106 7.95 8.33 12.71
CA ASP A 106 7.64 7.59 13.94
C ASP A 106 6.61 6.46 13.73
N LYS A 107 6.09 6.28 12.50
CA LYS A 107 5.03 5.29 12.18
C LYS A 107 5.61 3.93 11.80
N TRP A 108 6.53 3.42 12.62
CA TRP A 108 7.05 2.07 12.43
C TRP A 108 7.51 1.45 13.75
N SER A 109 7.52 0.13 13.79
CA SER A 109 8.02 -0.67 14.92
C SER A 109 9.11 -1.63 14.46
N ASN A 110 10.07 -1.92 15.33
CA ASN A 110 11.20 -2.80 15.03
C ASN A 110 11.04 -4.16 15.70
N ALA A 111 10.41 -5.10 15.01
CA ALA A 111 10.19 -6.46 15.52
C ALA A 111 11.48 -7.30 15.54
N HIS A 112 12.47 -6.99 14.70
CA HIS A 112 13.79 -7.63 14.76
C HIS A 112 14.49 -7.36 16.10
N VAL A 113 14.48 -6.10 16.58
CA VAL A 113 15.14 -5.70 17.83
C VAL A 113 14.29 -5.99 19.06
N ALA A 114 12.96 -5.78 18.97
CA ALA A 114 12.06 -5.90 20.11
C ALA A 114 10.67 -6.40 19.67
N LYS A 115 10.58 -7.69 19.30
CA LYS A 115 9.36 -8.34 18.79
C LYS A 115 8.13 -8.08 19.66
N ASP A 116 8.23 -8.32 20.97
CA ASP A 116 7.08 -8.16 21.89
C ASP A 116 6.59 -6.71 21.96
N LYS A 117 7.52 -5.75 21.97
CA LYS A 117 7.18 -4.32 21.97
C LYS A 117 6.52 -3.91 20.66
N ALA A 118 7.07 -4.35 19.53
CA ALA A 118 6.49 -4.08 18.21
C ALA A 118 5.09 -4.69 18.09
N LEU A 119 4.90 -5.90 18.61
CA LEU A 119 3.61 -6.57 18.65
C LEU A 119 2.59 -5.78 19.49
N GLU A 120 2.96 -5.36 20.70
CA GLU A 120 2.11 -4.55 21.58
C GLU A 120 1.66 -3.24 20.89
N GLU A 121 2.60 -2.52 20.28
CA GLU A 121 2.33 -1.27 19.56
C GLU A 121 1.36 -1.49 18.38
N VAL A 122 1.62 -2.51 17.55
CA VAL A 122 0.78 -2.81 16.38
C VAL A 122 -0.61 -3.30 16.82
N VAL A 123 -0.70 -4.17 17.82
CA VAL A 123 -1.97 -4.65 18.37
C VAL A 123 -2.81 -3.49 18.89
N ALA A 124 -2.22 -2.51 19.56
CA ALA A 124 -2.94 -1.32 20.02
C ALA A 124 -3.55 -0.52 18.86
N LEU A 125 -2.79 -0.29 17.78
CA LEU A 125 -3.27 0.38 16.57
C LEU A 125 -4.40 -0.39 15.88
N VAL A 126 -4.25 -1.71 15.76
CA VAL A 126 -5.25 -2.60 15.16
C VAL A 126 -6.53 -2.60 15.98
N GLN A 127 -6.44 -2.76 17.30
CA GLN A 127 -7.60 -2.71 18.20
C GLN A 127 -8.34 -1.38 18.07
N GLN A 128 -7.62 -0.25 18.03
CA GLN A 128 -8.23 1.06 17.90
C GLN A 128 -9.01 1.19 16.58
N THR A 129 -8.43 0.70 15.49
CA THR A 129 -9.02 0.73 14.15
C THR A 129 -10.28 -0.13 14.07
N LEU A 130 -10.18 -1.39 14.52
CA LEU A 130 -11.30 -2.33 14.55
C LEU A 130 -12.47 -1.84 15.41
N LYS A 131 -12.18 -1.25 16.59
CA LYS A 131 -13.22 -0.66 17.47
C LYS A 131 -13.96 0.53 16.83
N LYS A 132 -13.32 1.24 15.91
CA LYS A 132 -13.93 2.34 15.14
C LYS A 132 -14.67 1.85 13.88
N GLY A 133 -14.66 0.55 13.60
CA GLY A 133 -15.30 -0.01 12.41
C GLY A 133 -14.48 0.11 11.13
N GLY A 134 -13.17 0.34 11.24
CA GLY A 134 -12.20 0.21 10.15
C GLY A 134 -11.68 -1.22 10.02
N ASP A 135 -11.09 -1.51 8.86
CA ASP A 135 -10.50 -2.79 8.51
C ASP A 135 -8.97 -2.68 8.52
N ILE A 136 -8.29 -3.82 8.63
CA ILE A 136 -6.83 -3.90 8.62
C ILE A 136 -6.40 -4.51 7.31
N TRP A 137 -5.53 -3.82 6.57
CA TRP A 137 -4.95 -4.30 5.33
C TRP A 137 -3.46 -4.48 5.52
N ILE A 138 -2.95 -5.69 5.29
CA ILE A 138 -1.55 -6.06 5.53
C ILE A 138 -0.89 -6.45 4.21
N ALA A 139 0.21 -5.77 3.89
CA ALA A 139 1.22 -6.28 2.98
C ALA A 139 2.30 -6.95 3.84
N GLU A 140 2.62 -8.22 3.60
CA GLU A 140 3.56 -9.00 4.40
C GLU A 140 5.01 -8.83 3.97
N ALA A 141 5.26 -8.61 2.68
CA ALA A 141 6.59 -8.55 2.07
C ALA A 141 7.56 -9.63 2.57
N GLY A 142 7.02 -10.83 2.78
CA GLY A 142 7.69 -11.84 3.57
C GLY A 142 6.71 -12.80 4.22
N GLN A 143 7.05 -13.31 5.40
CA GLN A 143 6.36 -14.44 6.03
C GLN A 143 5.30 -14.03 7.06
N SER A 144 4.33 -14.92 7.33
CA SER A 144 3.13 -14.56 8.11
C SER A 144 3.26 -14.66 9.63
N ASP A 145 4.45 -14.96 10.17
CA ASP A 145 4.66 -15.22 11.60
C ASP A 145 4.30 -14.01 12.49
N PHE A 146 4.67 -12.79 12.10
CA PHE A 146 4.29 -11.58 12.85
C PHE A 146 2.77 -11.32 12.77
N SER A 147 2.19 -11.47 11.57
CA SER A 147 0.73 -11.39 11.37
C SER A 147 -0.03 -12.41 12.22
N ALA A 148 0.45 -13.65 12.32
CA ALA A 148 -0.18 -14.69 13.14
C ALA A 148 -0.19 -14.33 14.63
N ALA A 149 0.94 -13.84 15.16
CA ALA A 149 1.03 -13.36 16.53
C ALA A 149 0.04 -12.21 16.81
N MET A 150 -0.02 -11.23 15.91
CA MET A 150 -0.95 -10.10 16.00
C MET A 150 -2.41 -10.54 15.97
N VAL A 151 -2.79 -11.40 15.02
CA VAL A 151 -4.17 -11.91 14.91
C VAL A 151 -4.56 -12.72 16.14
N SER A 152 -3.66 -13.55 16.67
CA SER A 152 -3.89 -14.31 17.91
C SER A 152 -4.18 -13.38 19.09
N GLU A 153 -3.41 -12.31 19.26
CA GLU A 153 -3.62 -11.35 20.35
C GLU A 153 -4.92 -10.56 20.17
N ILE A 154 -5.28 -10.19 18.93
CA ILE A 154 -6.57 -9.56 18.62
C ILE A 154 -7.75 -10.47 18.95
N GLN A 155 -7.68 -11.76 18.63
CA GLN A 155 -8.75 -12.70 18.98
C GLN A 155 -8.90 -12.89 20.49
N GLN A 156 -7.81 -12.83 21.25
CA GLN A 156 -7.86 -12.92 22.71
C GLN A 156 -8.44 -11.65 23.34
N THR A 157 -8.07 -10.48 22.82
CA THR A 157 -8.45 -9.18 23.40
C THR A 157 -9.77 -8.62 22.88
N LEU A 158 -10.18 -9.00 21.67
CA LEU A 158 -11.44 -8.65 21.01
C LEU A 158 -12.15 -9.91 20.48
N PRO A 159 -12.57 -10.86 21.34
CA PRO A 159 -13.11 -12.16 20.93
C PRO A 159 -14.42 -12.12 20.15
N LYS A 160 -15.06 -10.95 20.06
CA LYS A 160 -16.29 -10.74 19.28
C LYS A 160 -16.03 -10.14 17.89
N ILE A 161 -14.78 -9.75 17.59
CA ILE A 161 -14.43 -9.22 16.27
C ILE A 161 -14.40 -10.38 15.27
N ASP A 162 -15.00 -10.17 14.10
CA ASP A 162 -14.88 -11.13 13.01
C ASP A 162 -13.56 -10.90 12.27
N SER A 163 -12.46 -11.40 12.83
CA SER A 163 -11.12 -11.25 12.22
C SER A 163 -11.07 -11.76 10.76
N LYS A 164 -11.92 -12.74 10.42
CA LYS A 164 -11.97 -13.33 9.07
C LYS A 164 -12.41 -12.35 7.99
N SER A 165 -13.23 -11.36 8.34
CA SER A 165 -13.74 -10.36 7.38
C SER A 165 -13.14 -8.97 7.58
N ARG A 166 -12.38 -8.76 8.65
CA ARG A 166 -11.90 -7.44 9.08
C ARG A 166 -10.39 -7.27 9.05
N ILE A 167 -9.65 -8.37 8.89
CA ILE A 167 -8.20 -8.39 8.74
C ILE A 167 -7.92 -9.06 7.39
N HIS A 168 -7.35 -8.31 6.47
CA HIS A 168 -7.03 -8.72 5.12
C HIS A 168 -5.51 -8.81 4.98
N ILE A 169 -5.00 -9.97 4.60
CA ILE A 169 -3.57 -10.23 4.45
C ILE A 169 -3.30 -10.52 2.98
N VAL A 170 -2.34 -9.81 2.39
CA VAL A 170 -1.92 -9.99 1.01
C VAL A 170 -0.47 -10.42 1.05
N GLN A 171 -0.19 -11.60 0.51
CA GLN A 171 1.15 -12.15 0.42
C GLN A 171 1.40 -12.63 -1.01
N HIS A 172 2.50 -12.20 -1.60
CA HIS A 172 2.94 -12.66 -2.91
C HIS A 172 3.98 -13.78 -2.78
N SER A 173 4.20 -14.52 -3.87
CA SER A 173 5.19 -15.61 -4.00
C SER A 173 4.87 -16.91 -3.22
N GLU A 174 5.28 -18.04 -3.80
CA GLU A 174 5.32 -19.35 -3.11
C GLU A 174 6.38 -19.35 -2.02
N TRP A 175 7.52 -18.71 -2.26
CA TRP A 175 8.67 -18.73 -1.36
C TRP A 175 8.35 -18.12 0.01
N ASN A 176 7.54 -17.06 0.03
CA ASN A 176 7.07 -16.44 1.28
C ASN A 176 6.19 -17.37 2.12
N GLN A 177 5.36 -18.19 1.47
CA GLN A 177 4.58 -19.22 2.16
C GLN A 177 5.47 -20.34 2.70
N ASP A 178 6.42 -20.80 1.90
CA ASP A 178 7.32 -21.90 2.27
C ASP A 178 8.30 -21.52 3.39
N SER A 179 8.60 -20.23 3.51
CA SER A 179 9.51 -19.68 4.53
C SER A 179 8.82 -19.30 5.84
N ALA A 180 7.48 -19.29 5.88
CA ALA A 180 6.71 -19.04 7.09
C ALA A 180 6.68 -20.26 8.01
N THR A 181 6.48 -20.05 9.32
CA THR A 181 6.14 -21.18 10.20
C THR A 181 4.84 -21.83 9.69
N PRO A 182 4.81 -23.14 9.36
CA PRO A 182 3.64 -23.74 8.73
C PRO A 182 2.34 -23.61 9.55
N ALA A 183 2.47 -23.64 10.88
CA ALA A 183 1.34 -23.45 11.79
C ALA A 183 0.81 -22.00 11.76
N ASP A 184 1.69 -21.01 11.66
CA ASP A 184 1.33 -19.59 11.62
C ASP A 184 0.68 -19.23 10.27
N LEU A 185 1.23 -19.75 9.16
CA LEU A 185 0.60 -19.60 7.84
C LEU A 185 -0.80 -20.24 7.81
N ALA A 186 -0.93 -21.47 8.35
CA ALA A 186 -2.22 -22.13 8.44
C ALA A 186 -3.20 -21.33 9.32
N PHE A 187 -2.72 -20.77 10.42
CA PHE A 187 -3.50 -19.95 11.34
C PHE A 187 -4.03 -18.69 10.64
N VAL A 188 -3.18 -17.89 9.97
CA VAL A 188 -3.65 -16.67 9.28
C VAL A 188 -4.62 -17.01 8.15
N LYS A 189 -4.36 -18.06 7.37
CA LYS A 189 -5.29 -18.54 6.32
C LYS A 189 -6.63 -18.97 6.90
N GLN A 190 -6.65 -19.54 8.09
CA GLN A 190 -7.88 -19.93 8.76
C GLN A 190 -8.66 -18.72 9.28
N TYR A 191 -7.98 -17.75 9.90
CA TYR A 191 -8.62 -16.72 10.74
C TYR A 191 -8.67 -15.31 10.15
N THR A 192 -8.10 -15.09 8.97
CA THR A 192 -8.12 -13.78 8.27
C THR A 192 -8.61 -13.91 6.84
N ASP A 193 -8.94 -12.79 6.20
CA ASP A 193 -9.18 -12.72 4.76
C ASP A 193 -7.83 -12.74 4.02
N TYR A 194 -7.31 -13.94 3.81
CA TYR A 194 -5.97 -14.14 3.28
C TYR A 194 -5.98 -14.27 1.75
N TYR A 195 -5.16 -13.48 1.08
CA TYR A 195 -4.97 -13.46 -0.35
C TYR A 195 -3.54 -13.82 -0.71
N LYS A 196 -3.40 -14.92 -1.45
CA LYS A 196 -2.17 -15.22 -2.18
C LYS A 196 -2.23 -14.57 -3.55
N ILE A 197 -1.21 -13.80 -3.91
CA ILE A 197 -1.10 -13.20 -5.25
C ILE A 197 0.14 -13.72 -6.00
N PRO A 198 0.16 -13.62 -7.34
CA PRO A 198 1.32 -13.97 -8.15
C PRO A 198 2.61 -13.22 -7.76
N ASP A 199 3.75 -13.76 -8.20
CA ASP A 199 5.08 -13.25 -7.88
C ASP A 199 5.32 -11.84 -8.47
N GLY A 200 5.84 -10.91 -7.67
CA GLY A 200 6.17 -9.55 -8.08
C GLY A 200 7.46 -9.43 -8.87
N ASN A 201 8.22 -10.51 -9.04
CA ASN A 201 9.47 -10.53 -9.83
C ASN A 201 9.25 -10.66 -11.34
N ALA A 202 8.03 -10.99 -11.77
CA ALA A 202 7.73 -11.28 -13.17
C ALA A 202 6.50 -10.53 -13.65
N THR A 203 6.58 -9.99 -14.86
CA THR A 203 5.43 -9.38 -15.55
C THR A 203 4.52 -10.46 -16.16
N GLY A 204 3.24 -10.15 -16.32
CA GLY A 204 2.32 -10.96 -17.14
C GLY A 204 1.74 -12.20 -16.45
N ASN A 205 1.93 -12.33 -15.14
CA ASN A 205 1.36 -13.40 -14.31
C ASN A 205 0.11 -12.96 -13.52
N GLY A 206 -0.31 -11.70 -13.64
CA GLY A 206 -1.45 -11.11 -12.92
C GLY A 206 -1.07 -10.08 -11.85
N THR A 207 0.23 -9.87 -11.61
CA THR A 207 0.79 -8.76 -10.83
C THR A 207 1.80 -7.96 -11.66
N PRO A 208 2.15 -6.73 -11.22
CA PRO A 208 3.30 -6.03 -11.77
C PRO A 208 4.62 -6.81 -11.61
N GLY A 209 5.61 -6.53 -12.46
CA GLY A 209 6.98 -7.05 -12.35
C GLY A 209 7.95 -5.98 -11.87
N PHE A 210 8.25 -5.93 -10.57
CA PHE A 210 9.09 -4.92 -9.93
C PHE A 210 10.54 -5.35 -9.67
N ARG A 211 11.06 -6.22 -10.55
CA ARG A 211 12.47 -6.60 -10.60
C ARG A 211 13.04 -6.29 -11.98
N THR A 212 14.18 -5.62 -12.03
CA THR A 212 14.88 -5.26 -13.27
C THR A 212 16.39 -5.20 -13.07
N GLU A 213 17.14 -5.63 -14.09
CA GLU A 213 18.59 -5.48 -14.15
C GLU A 213 19.03 -4.14 -14.77
N ASP A 214 18.07 -3.31 -15.21
CA ASP A 214 18.34 -2.01 -15.82
C ASP A 214 18.70 -0.95 -14.77
N ALA A 215 20.00 -0.76 -14.57
CA ALA A 215 20.55 0.25 -13.67
C ALA A 215 20.21 1.70 -14.06
N THR A 216 19.78 1.98 -15.29
CA THR A 216 19.48 3.35 -15.74
C THR A 216 18.23 3.93 -15.08
N LEU A 217 17.33 3.06 -14.60
CA LEU A 217 16.07 3.46 -13.96
C LEU A 217 16.27 4.13 -12.60
N TRP A 218 17.42 3.96 -11.94
CA TRP A 218 17.78 4.71 -10.73
C TRP A 218 17.73 6.23 -10.93
N SER A 219 17.97 6.72 -12.14
CA SER A 219 17.94 8.16 -12.43
C SER A 219 16.58 8.80 -12.12
N ARG A 220 15.49 8.04 -12.23
CA ARG A 220 14.12 8.53 -12.02
C ARG A 220 13.86 8.94 -10.57
N PRO A 221 13.89 8.03 -9.59
CA PRO A 221 13.65 8.43 -8.20
C PRO A 221 14.74 9.35 -7.64
N LEU A 222 15.96 9.32 -8.21
CA LEU A 222 17.05 10.21 -7.80
C LEU A 222 16.91 11.64 -8.32
N ALA A 223 16.11 11.88 -9.36
CA ALA A 223 15.80 13.22 -9.88
C ALA A 223 14.67 13.89 -9.08
N ASP A 224 13.71 13.11 -8.58
CA ASP A 224 12.59 13.62 -7.79
C ASP A 224 13.02 14.00 -6.37
N LYS A 225 13.03 15.30 -6.08
CA LYS A 225 13.47 15.85 -4.79
C LYS A 225 12.66 15.36 -3.60
N SER A 226 11.43 14.91 -3.81
CA SER A 226 10.55 14.42 -2.75
C SER A 226 10.94 13.02 -2.25
N VAL A 227 11.65 12.22 -3.06
CA VAL A 227 12.04 10.84 -2.73
C VAL A 227 13.51 10.52 -2.98
N ALA A 228 14.29 11.40 -3.60
CA ALA A 228 15.70 11.14 -3.94
C ALA A 228 16.53 10.70 -2.73
N GLN A 229 16.43 11.40 -1.60
CA GLN A 229 17.18 11.04 -0.40
C GLN A 229 16.80 9.65 0.14
N LEU A 230 15.52 9.27 0.03
CA LEU A 230 15.01 7.97 0.46
C LEU A 230 15.63 6.85 -0.40
N TRP A 231 15.59 7.01 -1.72
CA TRP A 231 16.17 6.03 -2.65
C TRP A 231 17.70 5.97 -2.60
N GLN A 232 18.38 7.08 -2.29
CA GLN A 232 19.83 7.07 -2.04
C GLN A 232 20.19 6.21 -0.83
N VAL A 233 19.43 6.32 0.26
CA VAL A 233 19.66 5.50 1.47
C VAL A 233 19.38 4.03 1.16
N ALA A 234 18.27 3.73 0.50
CA ALA A 234 17.93 2.36 0.12
C ALA A 234 19.02 1.73 -0.76
N LYS A 235 19.49 2.46 -1.79
CA LYS A 235 20.60 2.03 -2.65
C LYS A 235 21.85 1.72 -1.84
N ALA A 236 22.26 2.62 -0.96
CA ALA A 236 23.47 2.46 -0.15
C ALA A 236 23.40 1.24 0.77
N ILE A 237 22.23 0.95 1.34
CA ILE A 237 22.00 -0.24 2.18
C ILE A 237 22.01 -1.51 1.33
N GLY A 238 21.33 -1.52 0.17
CA GLY A 238 21.33 -2.65 -0.76
C GLY A 238 22.74 -3.00 -1.22
N GLU A 239 23.51 -2.02 -1.69
CA GLU A 239 24.92 -2.19 -2.11
C GLU A 239 25.82 -2.69 -0.98
N LYS A 240 25.55 -2.27 0.27
CA LYS A 240 26.32 -2.67 1.44
C LYS A 240 26.10 -4.13 1.83
N TYR A 241 24.88 -4.64 1.68
CA TYR A 241 24.48 -5.93 2.25
C TYR A 241 24.23 -7.04 1.23
N ASN A 242 24.00 -6.73 -0.05
CA ASN A 242 23.69 -7.72 -1.07
C ASN A 242 24.80 -8.77 -1.20
N GLY A 243 24.48 -10.05 -0.99
CA GLY A 243 25.44 -11.16 -1.05
C GLY A 243 26.54 -11.14 0.04
N VAL A 244 26.48 -10.23 1.02
CA VAL A 244 27.52 -10.04 2.04
C VAL A 244 27.22 -10.90 3.29
N GLU A 245 28.27 -11.51 3.86
CA GLU A 245 28.17 -12.34 5.08
C GLU A 245 27.20 -13.53 4.98
N GLY A 246 27.03 -14.08 3.78
CA GLY A 246 26.12 -15.20 3.53
C GLY A 246 24.66 -14.80 3.39
N ARG A 247 24.37 -13.50 3.25
CA ARG A 247 23.08 -13.02 2.77
C ARG A 247 22.83 -13.46 1.33
N TYR A 248 21.56 -13.47 0.92
CA TYR A 248 21.19 -13.79 -0.44
C TYR A 248 21.82 -12.78 -1.41
N ASP A 249 22.27 -13.27 -2.55
CA ASP A 249 22.85 -12.45 -3.62
C ASP A 249 21.76 -12.21 -4.67
N ASN A 250 21.02 -11.12 -4.47
CA ASN A 250 20.00 -10.68 -5.39
C ASN A 250 20.63 -10.26 -6.71
N LYS A 251 20.36 -11.03 -7.76
CA LYS A 251 21.02 -10.88 -9.05
C LYS A 251 20.69 -9.57 -9.75
N ALA A 252 19.50 -9.01 -9.53
CA ALA A 252 19.16 -7.71 -10.09
C ALA A 252 19.96 -6.60 -9.41
N VAL A 253 20.02 -6.62 -8.07
CA VAL A 253 20.78 -5.63 -7.30
C VAL A 253 22.28 -5.76 -7.53
N ALA A 254 22.80 -6.98 -7.69
CA ALA A 254 24.22 -7.26 -7.94
C ALA A 254 24.75 -6.60 -9.22
N VAL A 255 23.89 -6.42 -10.24
CA VAL A 255 24.24 -5.73 -11.49
C VAL A 255 23.83 -4.26 -11.52
N GLY A 256 23.41 -3.71 -10.37
CA GLY A 256 23.03 -2.31 -10.20
C GLY A 256 21.57 -2.00 -10.55
N GLY A 257 20.75 -3.03 -10.75
CA GLY A 257 19.33 -2.92 -11.01
C GLY A 257 18.49 -2.57 -9.78
N LEU A 258 17.20 -2.84 -9.87
CA LEU A 258 16.20 -2.60 -8.82
C LEU A 258 15.40 -3.88 -8.60
N ASP A 259 15.03 -4.11 -7.35
CA ASP A 259 14.13 -5.19 -6.98
C ASP A 259 13.32 -4.74 -5.78
N PHE A 260 12.02 -4.50 -5.97
CA PHE A 260 11.06 -4.13 -4.93
C PHE A 260 9.77 -4.93 -5.12
N SER A 261 9.91 -6.22 -5.45
CA SER A 261 8.83 -7.12 -5.84
C SER A 261 7.67 -7.13 -4.86
N ASP A 262 7.90 -6.98 -3.56
CA ASP A 262 6.82 -7.03 -2.56
C ASP A 262 5.82 -5.89 -2.68
N THR A 263 6.18 -4.80 -3.36
CA THR A 263 5.30 -3.65 -3.60
C THR A 263 4.04 -4.03 -4.37
N VAL A 264 4.00 -5.19 -5.03
CA VAL A 264 2.79 -5.71 -5.68
C VAL A 264 1.65 -5.96 -4.69
N GLU A 265 1.93 -6.27 -3.43
CA GLU A 265 0.92 -6.45 -2.39
C GLU A 265 0.21 -5.11 -2.10
N MET A 266 0.99 -4.03 -2.02
CA MET A 266 0.47 -2.68 -1.89
C MET A 266 -0.34 -2.27 -3.14
N CYS A 267 0.15 -2.60 -4.35
CA CYS A 267 -0.59 -2.37 -5.58
C CYS A 267 -1.93 -3.12 -5.59
N TRP A 268 -1.97 -4.33 -5.05
CA TRP A 268 -3.19 -5.11 -4.97
C TRP A 268 -4.22 -4.50 -4.01
N ILE A 269 -3.79 -4.02 -2.85
CA ILE A 269 -4.63 -3.36 -1.85
C ILE A 269 -5.22 -2.07 -2.42
N PHE A 270 -4.36 -1.22 -2.98
CA PHE A 270 -4.74 0.12 -3.43
C PHE A 270 -5.22 0.21 -4.88
N GLY A 271 -5.25 -0.91 -5.62
CA GLY A 271 -5.83 -0.98 -6.96
C GLY A 271 -4.93 -0.48 -8.09
N TYR A 272 -3.61 -0.69 -7.97
CA TYR A 272 -2.59 -0.34 -8.96
C TYR A 272 -2.02 -1.58 -9.70
N ASN A 273 -2.82 -2.65 -9.82
CA ASN A 273 -2.40 -3.89 -10.50
C ASN A 273 -2.11 -3.71 -12.00
N ASP A 274 -2.60 -2.63 -12.60
CA ASP A 274 -2.40 -2.33 -14.03
C ASP A 274 -1.01 -1.75 -14.33
N ILE A 275 -0.22 -1.43 -13.30
CA ILE A 275 1.20 -1.12 -13.48
C ILE A 275 1.90 -2.37 -14.00
N VAL A 276 2.65 -2.22 -15.08
CA VAL A 276 3.31 -3.37 -15.72
C VAL A 276 4.61 -3.71 -15.00
N ASP A 277 5.48 -2.73 -14.78
CA ASP A 277 6.86 -2.94 -14.34
C ASP A 277 7.43 -1.76 -13.55
N VAL A 278 8.73 -1.83 -13.25
CA VAL A 278 9.51 -0.78 -12.57
C VAL A 278 9.38 0.59 -13.23
N SER A 279 9.40 0.67 -14.57
CA SER A 279 9.24 1.95 -15.26
C SER A 279 7.85 2.49 -15.06
N GLY A 280 6.83 1.65 -15.22
CA GLY A 280 5.43 2.03 -14.97
C GLY A 280 5.19 2.49 -13.54
N PHE A 281 5.87 1.90 -12.54
CA PHE A 281 5.81 2.36 -11.16
C PHE A 281 6.30 3.81 -11.03
N PHE A 282 7.46 4.12 -11.61
CA PHE A 282 8.01 5.47 -11.57
C PHE A 282 7.21 6.46 -12.42
N ASP A 283 6.56 6.03 -13.51
CA ASP A 283 5.64 6.88 -14.28
C ASP A 283 4.44 7.37 -13.43
N VAL A 284 4.00 6.56 -12.48
CA VAL A 284 2.84 6.88 -11.64
C VAL A 284 3.24 7.70 -10.40
N PHE A 285 4.33 7.35 -9.73
CA PHE A 285 4.60 7.84 -8.37
C PHE A 285 5.78 8.81 -8.23
N VAL A 286 6.59 8.98 -9.27
CA VAL A 286 7.78 9.86 -9.23
C VAL A 286 7.56 11.04 -10.18
N HIS A 287 7.80 12.25 -9.69
CA HIS A 287 7.61 13.49 -10.44
C HIS A 287 8.94 14.25 -10.54
N GLU A 288 9.36 14.60 -11.75
CA GLU A 288 10.59 15.38 -12.00
C GLU A 288 10.48 16.86 -11.53
#